data_AF-A0A968E1F8-F1
#
_entry.id   AF-A0A968E1F8-F1
#
_cell.length_a   1.000
_cell.length_b   1.000
_cell.length_c   1.000
_cell.angle_alpha   90.00
_cell.angle_beta   90.00
_cell.angle_gamma   90.00
#
_symmetry.space_group_name_H-M   'P 1'
#
loop_
_entity.id
_entity.type
_entity.pdbx_description
1 polymer ?
#
loop_
_entity_poly.entity_id
_entity_poly.type
_entity_poly.pdbx_seq_one_letter_code
_entity_poly.pdbx_strand_id
1 'polypeptide(L)'
;MRTKVFAIKYFLPVIAVLVCVGLLYWQFVYRSGETEPVRGTDFTADYLEKLAGKSAPELQKIKGWKNSEPMTLAELRGKYVLLDFWGYWCGPCLRDIPHIMAIYDAFSDRGLMVIGIHDDSLESIDELDEKLATARKKIWMGRDLNFPIALDGGGRTRIAGTDKTVPGVTTAAYGITSFPTTVLIGRDGKVMGEFHAPGLDDMIANLEELLGVDAKKPEWRVQFDKVYRLDEGEVLRYIAEPYIPERGDFFFYQFSRWGRFLLPMKYMPRIPESAELIWDEKKNQVKGGMRAGRKDLRALLWELGFYEREYEGDPILLKQRVPGDWVKREGAAREELLGAFEKILNKKLNLRIRFVPDEVERDVFICSGTFDFHPLGGEYGNNQIHLYVEKPDPSDNIQGGGGSGNLDSFLDYVGGLGKQRIINAEKTVVEDLTWCQHSSARGGRLKGEPALFEMLLENVGKQTSLRFKKERQKEKIWLVKSLE
;
A
#
# COMPACT_ATOMS: atom_id res chain seq x y z
N MET A 1 -1.37 -5.84 63.04
CA MET A 1 -2.45 -6.37 62.17
C MET A 1 -3.63 -5.43 62.20
N ARG A 2 -3.83 -4.56 61.19
CA ARG A 2 -5.11 -3.94 60.77
C ARG A 2 -4.84 -2.83 59.74
N THR A 3 -4.43 -3.20 58.53
CA THR A 3 -4.25 -2.26 57.40
C THR A 3 -4.46 -2.98 56.06
N LYS A 4 -5.58 -3.71 55.90
CA LYS A 4 -5.94 -4.33 54.61
C LYS A 4 -7.38 -4.09 54.15
N VAL A 5 -8.18 -3.28 54.86
CA VAL A 5 -9.62 -3.10 54.53
C VAL A 5 -9.94 -1.73 53.91
N PHE A 6 -9.00 -0.78 53.89
CA PHE A 6 -9.27 0.58 53.37
C PHE A 6 -9.07 0.77 51.86
N ALA A 7 -8.34 -0.13 51.17
CA ALA A 7 -8.05 0.02 49.75
C ALA A 7 -9.20 -0.41 48.81
N ILE A 8 -10.12 -1.27 49.28
CA ILE A 8 -11.17 -1.85 48.43
C ILE A 8 -12.35 -0.89 48.22
N LYS A 9 -12.58 0.06 49.15
CA LYS A 9 -13.73 0.97 49.09
C LYS A 9 -13.60 2.09 48.05
N TYR A 10 -12.36 2.39 47.61
CA TYR A 10 -12.08 3.45 46.62
C TYR A 10 -11.58 2.91 45.28
N PHE A 11 -11.15 1.65 45.19
CA PHE A 11 -10.75 1.04 43.92
C PHE A 11 -11.94 0.59 43.06
N LEU A 12 -13.02 0.09 43.66
CA LEU A 12 -14.22 -0.30 42.91
C LEU A 12 -14.91 0.86 42.17
N PRO A 13 -15.10 2.07 42.75
CA PRO A 13 -15.66 3.18 41.99
C PRO A 13 -14.69 3.73 40.93
N VAL A 14 -13.38 3.67 41.13
CA VAL A 14 -12.39 4.10 40.12
C VAL A 14 -12.30 3.10 38.97
N ILE A 15 -12.35 1.79 39.24
CA ILE A 15 -12.45 0.76 38.19
C ILE A 15 -13.80 0.87 37.47
N ALA A 16 -14.90 1.13 38.18
CA ALA A 16 -16.20 1.36 37.53
C ALA A 16 -16.19 2.62 36.66
N VAL A 17 -15.53 3.71 37.08
CA VAL A 17 -15.36 4.91 36.27
C VAL A 17 -14.40 4.67 35.11
N LEU A 18 -13.31 3.92 35.26
CA LEU A 18 -12.39 3.59 34.17
C LEU A 18 -12.98 2.56 33.19
N VAL A 19 -13.87 1.68 33.64
CA VAL A 19 -14.64 0.78 32.79
C VAL A 19 -15.76 1.55 32.10
N CYS A 20 -16.42 2.51 32.75
CA CYS A 20 -17.42 3.37 32.10
C CYS A 20 -16.77 4.37 31.13
N VAL A 21 -15.63 4.97 31.48
CA VAL A 21 -14.84 5.84 30.58
C VAL A 21 -14.20 5.00 29.48
N GLY A 22 -13.76 3.78 29.76
CA GLY A 22 -13.27 2.83 28.77
C GLY A 22 -14.38 2.33 27.83
N LEU A 23 -15.62 2.14 28.32
CA LEU A 23 -16.79 1.80 27.51
C LEU A 23 -17.32 2.99 26.73
N LEU A 24 -17.26 4.21 27.29
CA LEU A 24 -17.60 5.45 26.59
C LEU A 24 -16.52 5.86 25.58
N TYR A 25 -15.25 5.59 25.87
CA TYR A 25 -14.13 5.78 24.95
C TYR A 25 -14.10 4.67 23.89
N TRP A 26 -14.44 3.43 24.22
CA TRP A 26 -14.68 2.37 23.24
C TRP A 26 -15.88 2.72 22.35
N GLN A 27 -17.01 3.17 22.92
CA GLN A 27 -18.14 3.68 22.14
C GLN A 27 -17.79 4.92 21.31
N PHE A 28 -16.97 5.84 21.82
CA PHE A 28 -16.59 7.06 21.11
C PHE A 28 -15.56 6.78 20.02
N VAL A 29 -14.52 5.99 20.29
CA VAL A 29 -13.47 5.61 19.31
C VAL A 29 -14.01 4.66 18.24
N TYR A 30 -14.89 3.72 18.57
CA TYR A 30 -15.61 2.96 17.53
C TYR A 30 -16.61 3.85 16.76
N ARG A 31 -17.29 4.81 17.42
CA ARG A 31 -18.16 5.77 16.71
C ARG A 31 -17.43 6.84 15.90
N SER A 32 -16.17 7.16 16.21
CA SER A 32 -15.43 8.24 15.56
C SER A 32 -14.39 7.74 14.53
N GLY A 33 -14.17 6.42 14.48
CA GLY A 33 -13.48 5.74 13.37
C GLY A 33 -14.43 5.25 12.28
N GLU A 34 -15.73 5.23 12.56
CA GLU A 34 -16.77 5.17 11.55
C GLU A 34 -17.09 6.61 11.13
N THR A 35 -16.80 6.99 9.88
CA THR A 35 -17.83 7.80 9.21
C THR A 35 -19.10 6.98 9.40
N GLU A 36 -20.11 7.47 10.14
CA GLU A 36 -21.40 6.78 10.10
C GLU A 36 -21.68 6.56 8.61
N PRO A 37 -21.83 5.31 8.12
CA PRO A 37 -22.36 5.14 6.79
C PRO A 37 -23.65 5.93 6.86
N VAL A 38 -23.83 6.89 5.96
CA VAL A 38 -25.09 7.61 5.88
C VAL A 38 -26.16 6.53 5.91
N ARG A 39 -26.90 6.41 7.03
CA ARG A 39 -27.90 5.36 7.20
C ARG A 39 -28.89 5.56 6.06
N GLY A 40 -28.73 4.76 5.01
CA GLY A 40 -29.48 4.83 3.76
C GLY A 40 -28.77 5.38 2.50
N THR A 41 -27.48 5.08 2.23
CA THR A 41 -26.88 5.39 0.89
C THR A 41 -26.36 4.23 0.07
N ASP A 42 -25.99 3.08 0.65
CA ASP A 42 -25.58 1.91 -0.13
C ASP A 42 -26.71 0.88 -0.19
N PHE A 43 -27.53 1.01 -1.24
CA PHE A 43 -28.65 0.10 -1.47
C PHE A 43 -28.20 -1.36 -1.60
N THR A 44 -27.04 -1.61 -2.21
CA THR A 44 -26.54 -2.97 -2.44
C THR A 44 -26.22 -3.63 -1.11
N ALA A 45 -25.47 -2.93 -0.24
CA ALA A 45 -25.12 -3.43 1.08
C ALA A 45 -26.36 -3.74 1.94
N ASP A 46 -27.33 -2.80 1.99
CA ASP A 46 -28.59 -2.98 2.73
C ASP A 46 -29.42 -4.17 2.22
N TYR A 47 -29.35 -4.47 0.91
CA TYR A 47 -30.06 -5.61 0.33
C TYR A 47 -29.35 -6.93 0.66
N LEU A 48 -28.02 -6.97 0.56
CA LEU A 48 -27.22 -8.14 0.90
C LEU A 48 -27.32 -8.50 2.38
N GLU A 49 -27.39 -7.51 3.27
CA GLU A 49 -27.64 -7.75 4.71
C GLU A 49 -28.96 -8.50 4.93
N LYS A 50 -30.01 -8.17 4.16
CA LYS A 50 -31.30 -8.88 4.23
C LYS A 50 -31.26 -10.26 3.59
N LEU A 51 -30.33 -10.53 2.67
CA LEU A 51 -30.09 -11.85 2.09
C LEU A 51 -29.20 -12.72 2.96
N ALA A 52 -28.36 -12.13 3.82
CA ALA A 52 -27.44 -12.87 4.67
C ALA A 52 -28.18 -13.94 5.50
N GLY A 53 -27.63 -15.16 5.51
CA GLY A 53 -28.22 -16.32 6.16
C GLY A 53 -29.41 -16.96 5.43
N LYS A 54 -29.82 -16.45 4.26
CA LYS A 54 -30.82 -17.10 3.39
C LYS A 54 -30.12 -17.87 2.26
N SER A 55 -30.82 -18.86 1.70
CA SER A 55 -30.34 -19.55 0.49
C SER A 55 -30.04 -18.56 -0.61
N ALA A 56 -28.86 -18.69 -1.20
CA ALA A 56 -28.40 -17.84 -2.30
C ALA A 56 -29.37 -17.92 -3.50
N PRO A 57 -29.82 -16.79 -4.07
CA PRO A 57 -30.59 -16.79 -5.30
C PRO A 57 -29.82 -17.49 -6.43
N GLU A 58 -30.49 -18.37 -7.17
CA GLU A 58 -29.87 -19.15 -8.25
C GLU A 58 -29.47 -18.27 -9.45
N LEU A 59 -28.47 -18.71 -10.23
CA LEU A 59 -28.05 -18.05 -11.47
C LEU A 59 -29.15 -18.22 -12.53
N GLN A 60 -29.69 -17.11 -13.01
CA GLN A 60 -30.90 -17.09 -13.83
C GLN A 60 -30.67 -16.40 -15.15
N LYS A 61 -31.27 -16.95 -16.22
CA LYS A 61 -31.26 -16.36 -17.56
C LYS A 61 -29.86 -16.09 -18.13
N ILE A 62 -28.86 -16.88 -17.71
CA ILE A 62 -27.50 -16.77 -18.21
C ILE A 62 -27.48 -17.04 -19.73
N LYS A 63 -26.92 -16.09 -20.49
CA LYS A 63 -26.89 -16.12 -21.96
C LYS A 63 -25.69 -16.88 -22.52
N GLY A 64 -24.62 -17.00 -21.73
CA GLY A 64 -23.42 -17.71 -22.12
C GLY A 64 -22.45 -17.88 -20.97
N TRP A 65 -21.54 -18.85 -21.13
CA TRP A 65 -20.48 -19.15 -20.17
C TRP A 65 -19.11 -19.10 -20.83
N LYS A 66 -18.11 -18.55 -20.13
CA LYS A 66 -16.68 -18.65 -20.48
C LYS A 66 -15.97 -19.45 -19.40
N ASN A 67 -14.92 -20.19 -19.79
CA ASN A 67 -14.05 -20.97 -18.92
C ASN A 67 -14.75 -22.07 -18.08
N SER A 68 -15.99 -22.41 -18.41
CA SER A 68 -16.76 -23.47 -17.76
C SER A 68 -17.97 -23.84 -18.59
N GLU A 69 -18.46 -25.05 -18.37
CA GLU A 69 -19.82 -25.43 -18.76
C GLU A 69 -20.84 -24.74 -17.84
N PRO A 70 -22.11 -24.60 -18.29
CA PRO A 70 -23.17 -24.07 -17.44
C PRO A 70 -23.27 -24.82 -16.10
N MET A 71 -23.41 -24.07 -15.02
CA MET A 71 -23.53 -24.62 -13.67
C MET A 71 -24.57 -23.88 -12.83
N THR A 72 -24.96 -24.50 -11.72
CA THR A 72 -25.89 -23.96 -10.73
C THR A 72 -25.23 -23.85 -9.35
N LEU A 73 -25.71 -22.94 -8.52
CA LEU A 73 -25.26 -22.83 -7.12
C LEU A 73 -25.67 -24.05 -6.28
N ALA A 74 -26.72 -24.76 -6.68
CA ALA A 74 -27.13 -26.03 -6.07
C ALA A 74 -26.06 -27.12 -6.25
N GLU A 75 -25.42 -27.22 -7.42
CA GLU A 75 -24.33 -28.17 -7.69
C GLU A 75 -23.05 -27.84 -6.91
N LEU A 76 -22.89 -26.59 -6.48
CA LEU A 76 -21.72 -26.10 -5.75
C LEU A 76 -21.83 -26.23 -4.22
N ARG A 77 -22.92 -26.83 -3.71
CA ARG A 77 -23.06 -27.12 -2.27
C ARG A 77 -21.85 -27.93 -1.76
N GLY A 78 -21.37 -27.57 -0.57
CA GLY A 78 -20.13 -28.09 0.01
C GLY A 78 -18.87 -27.25 -0.26
N LYS A 79 -18.93 -26.34 -1.24
CA LYS A 79 -17.87 -25.35 -1.52
C LYS A 79 -18.30 -23.95 -1.08
N TYR A 80 -17.33 -23.10 -0.74
CA TYR A 80 -17.59 -21.67 -0.73
C TYR A 80 -17.72 -21.19 -2.18
N VAL A 81 -18.59 -20.20 -2.42
CA VAL A 81 -18.74 -19.58 -3.75
C VAL A 81 -18.56 -18.07 -3.61
N LEU A 82 -17.68 -17.50 -4.44
CA LEU A 82 -17.43 -16.07 -4.55
C LEU A 82 -18.02 -15.60 -5.88
N LEU A 83 -19.09 -14.79 -5.82
CA LEU A 83 -19.69 -14.17 -6.99
C LEU A 83 -19.14 -12.76 -7.17
N ASP A 84 -18.44 -12.50 -8.26
CA ASP A 84 -17.94 -11.16 -8.61
C ASP A 84 -18.85 -10.53 -9.66
N PHE A 85 -19.60 -9.50 -9.30
CA PHE A 85 -20.50 -8.79 -10.19
C PHE A 85 -19.76 -7.63 -10.88
N TRP A 86 -19.78 -7.61 -12.22
CA TRP A 86 -19.00 -6.66 -13.00
C TRP A 86 -19.57 -6.39 -14.40
N GLY A 87 -18.92 -5.50 -15.15
CA GLY A 87 -19.21 -5.27 -16.56
C GLY A 87 -17.97 -4.76 -17.31
N TYR A 88 -17.84 -5.08 -18.60
CA TYR A 88 -16.67 -4.70 -19.42
C TYR A 88 -16.47 -3.18 -19.50
N TRP A 89 -17.55 -2.42 -19.39
CA TRP A 89 -17.59 -0.96 -19.42
C TRP A 89 -17.19 -0.34 -18.07
N CYS A 90 -17.15 -1.13 -16.99
CA CYS A 90 -16.86 -0.66 -15.64
C CYS A 90 -15.33 -0.59 -15.43
N GLY A 91 -14.79 0.64 -15.51
CA GLY A 91 -13.36 0.90 -15.29
C GLY A 91 -12.83 0.38 -13.94
N PRO A 92 -13.49 0.62 -12.80
CA PRO A 92 -13.12 0.02 -11.52
C PRO A 92 -13.07 -1.52 -11.56
N CYS A 93 -14.06 -2.17 -12.16
CA CYS A 93 -14.15 -3.63 -12.26
C CYS A 93 -12.95 -4.23 -13.03
N LEU A 94 -12.62 -3.66 -14.20
CA LEU A 94 -11.46 -4.10 -14.99
C LEU A 94 -10.15 -4.03 -14.19
N ARG A 95 -10.10 -3.20 -13.15
CA ARG A 95 -8.90 -2.98 -12.33
C ARG A 95 -8.85 -3.87 -11.11
N ASP A 96 -10.00 -4.39 -10.69
CA ASP A 96 -10.11 -5.35 -9.59
C ASP A 96 -10.03 -6.81 -10.06
N ILE A 97 -10.41 -7.11 -11.31
CA ILE A 97 -10.28 -8.45 -11.91
C ILE A 97 -8.92 -9.14 -11.67
N PRO A 98 -7.74 -8.47 -11.76
CA PRO A 98 -6.47 -9.07 -11.39
C PRO A 98 -6.42 -9.68 -9.98
N HIS A 99 -7.13 -9.11 -9.02
CA HIS A 99 -7.26 -9.69 -7.67
C HIS A 99 -8.13 -10.94 -7.68
N ILE A 100 -9.25 -10.90 -8.39
CA ILE A 100 -10.15 -12.06 -8.52
C ILE A 100 -9.42 -13.22 -9.23
N MET A 101 -8.59 -12.94 -10.24
CA MET A 101 -7.71 -13.92 -10.87
C MET A 101 -6.76 -14.57 -9.86
N ALA A 102 -6.15 -13.77 -8.98
CA ALA A 102 -5.23 -14.25 -7.95
C ALA A 102 -5.93 -15.11 -6.89
N ILE A 103 -7.13 -14.71 -6.46
CA ILE A 103 -7.96 -15.50 -5.55
C ILE A 103 -8.31 -16.85 -6.17
N TYR A 104 -8.69 -16.87 -7.45
CA TYR A 104 -8.98 -18.12 -8.15
C TYR A 104 -7.74 -19.03 -8.26
N ASP A 105 -6.58 -18.48 -8.61
CA ASP A 105 -5.31 -19.22 -8.66
C ASP A 105 -4.94 -19.82 -7.29
N ALA A 106 -5.26 -19.11 -6.20
CA ALA A 106 -4.94 -19.50 -4.83
C ALA A 106 -5.89 -20.57 -4.25
N PHE A 107 -7.18 -20.57 -4.62
CA PHE A 107 -8.20 -21.33 -3.91
C PHE A 107 -9.12 -22.23 -4.75
N SER A 108 -9.04 -22.19 -6.09
CA SER A 108 -9.95 -22.96 -6.97
C SER A 108 -9.94 -24.48 -6.72
N ASP A 109 -8.80 -25.04 -6.32
CA ASP A 109 -8.63 -26.45 -5.93
C ASP A 109 -8.65 -26.66 -4.40
N ARG A 110 -8.99 -25.62 -3.63
CA ARG A 110 -9.01 -25.59 -2.15
C ARG A 110 -10.40 -25.38 -1.55
N GLY A 111 -11.45 -25.56 -2.33
CA GLY A 111 -12.83 -25.49 -1.85
C GLY A 111 -13.51 -24.13 -2.01
N LEU A 112 -12.90 -23.21 -2.77
CA LEU A 112 -13.56 -22.01 -3.29
C LEU A 112 -13.93 -22.21 -4.76
N MET A 113 -15.13 -21.80 -5.15
CA MET A 113 -15.50 -21.55 -6.54
C MET A 113 -15.63 -20.03 -6.74
N VAL A 114 -15.02 -19.49 -7.80
CA VAL A 114 -15.18 -18.08 -8.17
C VAL A 114 -15.99 -18.03 -9.46
N ILE A 115 -17.01 -17.17 -9.53
CA ILE A 115 -17.81 -16.96 -10.73
C ILE A 115 -17.95 -15.46 -10.96
N GLY A 116 -17.50 -14.97 -12.12
CA GLY A 116 -17.76 -13.61 -12.56
C GLY A 116 -19.15 -13.50 -13.19
N ILE A 117 -20.04 -12.72 -12.60
CA ILE A 117 -21.34 -12.36 -13.17
C ILE A 117 -21.18 -11.06 -13.94
N HIS A 118 -21.09 -11.17 -15.26
CA HIS A 118 -21.06 -10.01 -16.13
C HIS A 118 -22.50 -9.53 -16.37
N ASP A 119 -22.74 -8.23 -16.31
CA ASP A 119 -24.06 -7.65 -16.54
C ASP A 119 -24.64 -7.94 -17.93
N ASP A 120 -25.93 -7.67 -18.11
CA ASP A 120 -26.66 -7.94 -19.36
C ASP A 120 -26.41 -6.89 -20.47
N SER A 121 -25.17 -6.40 -20.59
CA SER A 121 -24.80 -5.39 -21.60
C SER A 121 -24.25 -5.97 -22.91
N LEU A 122 -24.07 -7.30 -23.00
CA LEU A 122 -23.48 -8.01 -24.14
C LEU A 122 -24.34 -9.19 -24.55
N GLU A 123 -24.38 -9.56 -25.83
CA GLU A 123 -25.21 -10.66 -26.32
C GLU A 123 -24.50 -12.02 -26.36
N SER A 124 -23.16 -12.05 -26.35
CA SER A 124 -22.39 -13.29 -26.48
C SER A 124 -21.00 -13.20 -25.84
N ILE A 125 -20.38 -14.37 -25.65
CA ILE A 125 -19.01 -14.50 -25.15
C ILE A 125 -18.00 -13.97 -26.17
N ASP A 126 -18.27 -14.13 -27.47
CA ASP A 126 -17.42 -13.57 -28.53
C ASP A 126 -17.37 -12.04 -28.46
N GLU A 127 -18.52 -11.41 -28.21
CA GLU A 127 -18.60 -9.96 -28.01
C GLU A 127 -17.83 -9.54 -26.75
N LEU A 128 -17.95 -10.28 -25.64
CA LEU A 128 -17.15 -10.05 -24.44
C LEU A 128 -15.65 -10.09 -24.76
N ASP A 129 -15.20 -11.12 -25.47
CA ASP A 129 -13.80 -11.29 -25.82
C ASP A 129 -13.28 -10.15 -26.71
N GLU A 130 -14.10 -9.64 -27.63
CA GLU A 130 -13.78 -8.45 -28.42
C GLU A 130 -13.63 -7.20 -27.54
N LYS A 131 -14.61 -6.93 -26.66
CA LYS A 131 -14.59 -5.75 -25.79
C LYS A 131 -13.41 -5.77 -24.81
N LEU A 132 -13.00 -6.94 -24.35
CA LEU A 132 -11.89 -7.10 -23.42
C LEU A 132 -10.51 -6.97 -24.08
N ALA A 133 -10.39 -6.96 -25.40
CA ALA A 133 -9.09 -6.91 -26.08
C ALA A 133 -8.20 -5.75 -25.62
N THR A 134 -8.79 -4.57 -25.38
CA THR A 134 -8.04 -3.42 -24.86
C THR A 134 -7.66 -3.59 -23.39
N ALA A 135 -8.55 -4.14 -22.56
CA ALA A 135 -8.28 -4.41 -21.16
C ALA A 135 -7.17 -5.44 -21.01
N ARG A 136 -7.22 -6.56 -21.74
CA ARG A 136 -6.15 -7.56 -21.80
C ARG A 136 -4.80 -6.92 -22.10
N LYS A 137 -4.74 -6.13 -23.18
CA LYS A 137 -3.47 -5.51 -23.62
C LYS A 137 -2.94 -4.43 -22.68
N LYS A 138 -3.82 -3.58 -22.13
CA LYS A 138 -3.41 -2.35 -21.43
C LYS A 138 -3.53 -2.41 -19.91
N ILE A 139 -4.37 -3.29 -19.37
CA ILE A 139 -4.69 -3.40 -17.95
C ILE A 139 -4.20 -4.74 -17.40
N TRP A 140 -4.44 -5.83 -18.12
CA TRP A 140 -4.12 -7.19 -17.65
C TRP A 140 -2.77 -7.71 -18.12
N MET A 141 -1.91 -6.84 -18.67
CA MET A 141 -0.57 -7.19 -19.16
C MET A 141 -0.54 -8.42 -20.10
N GLY A 142 -1.57 -8.56 -20.93
CA GLY A 142 -1.73 -9.68 -21.87
C GLY A 142 -2.48 -10.90 -21.31
N ARG A 143 -2.85 -10.91 -20.02
CA ARG A 143 -3.61 -12.01 -19.41
C ARG A 143 -5.08 -11.96 -19.79
N ASP A 144 -5.70 -13.14 -19.76
CA ASP A 144 -7.14 -13.34 -19.91
C ASP A 144 -7.73 -13.87 -18.60
N LEU A 145 -9.06 -13.81 -18.48
CA LEU A 145 -9.85 -14.36 -17.38
C LEU A 145 -9.53 -15.85 -17.21
N ASN A 146 -9.16 -16.25 -15.99
CA ASN A 146 -8.82 -17.64 -15.62
C ASN A 146 -9.95 -18.36 -14.85
N PHE A 147 -11.02 -17.64 -14.48
CA PHE A 147 -12.16 -18.16 -13.74
C PHE A 147 -13.44 -18.20 -14.60
N PRO A 148 -14.44 -19.01 -14.20
CA PRO A 148 -15.78 -19.05 -14.81
C PRO A 148 -16.44 -17.68 -14.93
N ILE A 149 -16.99 -17.36 -16.11
CA ILE A 149 -17.79 -16.15 -16.33
C ILE A 149 -19.18 -16.55 -16.81
N ALA A 150 -20.21 -15.97 -16.21
CA ALA A 150 -21.60 -16.07 -16.63
C ALA A 150 -22.07 -14.71 -17.16
N LEU A 151 -22.55 -14.67 -18.41
CA LEU A 151 -23.22 -13.48 -18.95
C LEU A 151 -24.66 -13.45 -18.46
N ASP A 152 -24.98 -12.52 -17.56
CA ASP A 152 -26.36 -12.33 -17.09
C ASP A 152 -27.28 -11.91 -18.24
N GLY A 153 -28.57 -12.17 -18.07
CA GLY A 153 -29.57 -11.95 -19.11
C GLY A 153 -30.93 -11.55 -18.57
N GLY A 154 -31.90 -11.38 -19.46
CA GLY A 154 -33.30 -11.11 -19.11
C GLY A 154 -33.69 -9.63 -19.09
N GLY A 155 -32.82 -8.75 -19.56
CA GLY A 155 -33.04 -7.32 -19.74
C GLY A 155 -32.99 -6.53 -18.43
N ARG A 156 -33.52 -5.29 -18.51
CA ARG A 156 -33.71 -4.45 -17.32
C ARG A 156 -34.71 -5.10 -16.38
N THR A 157 -34.21 -5.67 -15.29
CA THR A 157 -35.00 -6.45 -14.33
C THR A 157 -35.19 -5.65 -13.05
N ARG A 158 -36.40 -5.70 -12.49
CA ARG A 158 -36.77 -5.01 -11.26
C ARG A 158 -36.22 -5.76 -10.04
N ILE A 159 -35.58 -5.04 -9.12
CA ILE A 159 -35.14 -5.63 -7.84
C ILE A 159 -36.36 -5.83 -6.95
N ALA A 160 -36.54 -7.05 -6.44
CA ALA A 160 -37.72 -7.43 -5.67
C ALA A 160 -37.92 -6.53 -4.45
N GLY A 161 -39.16 -6.04 -4.27
CA GLY A 161 -39.51 -5.15 -3.15
C GLY A 161 -39.14 -3.67 -3.35
N THR A 162 -38.70 -3.26 -4.54
CA THR A 162 -38.24 -1.88 -4.82
C THR A 162 -38.75 -1.39 -6.16
N ASP A 163 -38.56 -0.12 -6.52
CA ASP A 163 -38.80 0.44 -7.86
C ASP A 163 -37.55 0.46 -8.76
N LYS A 164 -36.39 0.05 -8.23
CA LYS A 164 -35.12 0.04 -8.96
C LYS A 164 -35.08 -1.09 -10.01
N THR A 165 -34.43 -0.80 -11.13
CA THR A 165 -34.17 -1.78 -12.20
C THR A 165 -32.69 -1.79 -12.58
N VAL A 166 -32.15 -2.98 -12.84
CA VAL A 166 -30.73 -3.20 -13.17
C VAL A 166 -30.61 -4.14 -14.37
N PRO A 167 -29.51 -4.09 -15.15
CA PRO A 167 -29.31 -4.97 -16.29
C PRO A 167 -28.99 -6.39 -15.81
N GLY A 168 -29.90 -7.33 -16.03
CA GLY A 168 -29.73 -8.75 -15.72
C GLY A 168 -30.56 -9.24 -14.53
N VAL A 169 -31.05 -10.48 -14.66
CA VAL A 169 -31.94 -11.12 -13.67
C VAL A 169 -31.16 -11.57 -12.45
N THR A 170 -29.96 -12.13 -12.63
CA THR A 170 -29.11 -12.56 -11.50
C THR A 170 -28.64 -11.34 -10.71
N THR A 171 -28.20 -10.28 -11.39
CA THR A 171 -27.83 -8.99 -10.81
C THR A 171 -28.98 -8.40 -9.98
N ALA A 172 -30.21 -8.44 -10.50
CA ALA A 172 -31.39 -7.98 -9.77
C ALA A 172 -31.73 -8.85 -8.54
N ALA A 173 -31.52 -10.17 -8.63
CA ALA A 173 -31.81 -11.10 -7.54
C ALA A 173 -30.90 -10.90 -6.32
N TYR A 174 -29.68 -10.40 -6.53
CA TYR A 174 -28.73 -10.04 -5.47
C TYR A 174 -28.80 -8.56 -5.07
N GLY A 175 -29.66 -7.77 -5.72
CA GLY A 175 -29.83 -6.35 -5.40
C GLY A 175 -28.63 -5.47 -5.78
N ILE A 176 -27.82 -5.91 -6.75
CA ILE A 176 -26.58 -5.22 -7.12
C ILE A 176 -26.89 -3.97 -7.92
N THR A 177 -26.57 -2.80 -7.36
CA THR A 177 -26.77 -1.49 -8.02
C THR A 177 -25.46 -0.74 -8.28
N SER A 178 -24.35 -1.27 -7.79
CA SER A 178 -23.00 -0.74 -7.89
C SER A 178 -22.05 -1.84 -8.34
N PHE A 179 -21.09 -1.49 -9.20
CA PHE A 179 -20.07 -2.41 -9.69
C PHE A 179 -18.67 -1.81 -9.44
N PRO A 180 -17.66 -2.64 -9.09
CA PRO A 180 -17.78 -4.07 -8.78
C PRO A 180 -18.48 -4.32 -7.44
N THR A 181 -19.06 -5.51 -7.27
CA THR A 181 -19.51 -6.01 -5.97
C THR A 181 -19.18 -7.49 -5.89
N THR A 182 -18.54 -7.93 -4.82
CA THR A 182 -18.25 -9.36 -4.61
C THR A 182 -19.09 -9.91 -3.47
N VAL A 183 -19.77 -11.04 -3.69
CA VAL A 183 -20.65 -11.70 -2.70
C VAL A 183 -20.12 -13.07 -2.36
N LEU A 184 -20.00 -13.37 -1.07
CA LEU A 184 -19.59 -14.68 -0.58
C LEU A 184 -20.79 -15.52 -0.15
N ILE A 185 -20.76 -16.79 -0.55
CA ILE A 185 -21.76 -17.81 -0.23
C ILE A 185 -21.05 -18.96 0.50
N GLY A 186 -21.65 -19.39 1.61
CA GLY A 186 -21.13 -20.48 2.43
C GLY A 186 -21.31 -21.86 1.82
N ARG A 187 -20.68 -22.88 2.42
CA ARG A 187 -20.77 -24.29 1.98
C ARG A 187 -22.20 -24.85 2.01
N ASP A 188 -23.04 -24.34 2.91
CA ASP A 188 -24.47 -24.68 2.98
C ASP A 188 -25.31 -23.96 1.90
N GLY A 189 -24.65 -23.07 1.15
CA GLY A 189 -25.21 -22.30 0.06
C GLY A 189 -26.08 -21.13 0.49
N LYS A 190 -25.86 -20.63 1.70
CA LYS A 190 -26.44 -19.38 2.16
C LYS A 190 -25.53 -18.20 1.87
N VAL A 191 -26.11 -17.04 1.60
CA VAL A 191 -25.37 -15.79 1.44
C VAL A 191 -24.74 -15.42 2.77
N MET A 192 -23.44 -15.14 2.76
CA MET A 192 -22.71 -14.63 3.92
C MET A 192 -22.69 -13.09 3.93
N GLY A 193 -22.70 -12.49 2.75
CA GLY A 193 -22.73 -11.04 2.55
C GLY A 193 -21.75 -10.61 1.46
N GLU A 194 -21.50 -9.31 1.41
CA GLU A 194 -20.42 -8.76 0.60
C GLU A 194 -19.06 -9.21 1.14
N PHE A 195 -18.10 -9.46 0.25
CA PHE A 195 -16.74 -9.81 0.59
C PHE A 195 -15.77 -8.81 -0.03
N HIS A 196 -15.14 -8.02 0.83
CA HIS A 196 -14.13 -7.04 0.45
C HIS A 196 -13.11 -6.90 1.58
N ALA A 197 -11.84 -6.65 1.23
CA ALA A 197 -10.80 -6.27 2.19
C ALA A 197 -9.91 -5.14 1.61
N PRO A 198 -9.15 -4.39 2.43
CA PRO A 198 -8.35 -3.26 1.96
C PRO A 198 -7.36 -3.58 0.83
N GLY A 199 -6.94 -4.85 0.69
CA GLY A 199 -6.13 -5.32 -0.43
C GLY A 199 -6.10 -6.84 -0.57
N LEU A 200 -5.40 -7.32 -1.61
CA LEU A 200 -5.31 -8.74 -1.96
C LEU A 200 -4.73 -9.63 -0.85
N ASP A 201 -3.68 -9.19 -0.16
CA ASP A 201 -3.10 -9.96 0.96
C ASP A 201 -4.14 -10.19 2.07
N ASP A 202 -4.96 -9.17 2.37
CA ASP A 202 -6.00 -9.25 3.39
C ASP A 202 -7.17 -10.14 2.92
N MET A 203 -7.53 -10.07 1.63
CA MET A 203 -8.52 -10.98 1.04
C MET A 203 -8.06 -12.44 1.12
N ILE A 204 -6.79 -12.70 0.80
CA ILE A 204 -6.21 -14.04 0.89
C ILE A 204 -6.23 -14.52 2.34
N ALA A 205 -5.74 -13.72 3.29
CA ALA A 205 -5.72 -14.10 4.71
C ALA A 205 -7.13 -14.40 5.26
N ASN A 206 -8.13 -13.58 4.90
CA ASN A 206 -9.52 -13.80 5.27
C ASN A 206 -10.06 -15.12 4.69
N LEU A 207 -9.70 -15.46 3.44
CA LEU A 207 -10.09 -16.73 2.83
C LEU A 207 -9.36 -17.92 3.45
N GLU A 208 -8.08 -17.79 3.80
CA GLU A 208 -7.34 -18.85 4.51
C GLU A 208 -8.01 -19.19 5.84
N GLU A 209 -8.34 -18.16 6.63
CA GLU A 209 -9.06 -18.31 7.90
C GLU A 209 -10.44 -18.94 7.69
N LEU A 210 -11.21 -18.42 6.74
CA LEU A 210 -12.58 -18.88 6.47
C LEU A 210 -12.62 -20.33 5.96
N LEU A 211 -11.73 -20.68 5.03
CA LEU A 211 -11.71 -22.01 4.42
C LEU A 211 -10.99 -23.04 5.30
N GLY A 212 -10.16 -22.59 6.25
CA GLY A 212 -9.33 -23.43 7.10
C GLY A 212 -8.21 -24.13 6.33
N VAL A 213 -7.72 -23.49 5.25
CA VAL A 213 -6.68 -24.02 4.36
C VAL A 213 -5.76 -22.89 3.91
N ASP A 214 -4.46 -23.18 3.82
CA ASP A 214 -3.51 -22.21 3.30
C ASP A 214 -3.71 -21.98 1.80
N ALA A 215 -3.53 -20.74 1.37
CA ALA A 215 -3.57 -20.35 -0.02
C ALA A 215 -2.49 -21.10 -0.80
N LYS A 216 -2.85 -21.60 -1.98
CA LYS A 216 -1.85 -22.15 -2.89
C LYS A 216 -0.97 -21.01 -3.37
N LYS A 217 0.34 -21.14 -3.17
CA LYS A 217 1.29 -20.25 -3.87
C LYS A 217 1.20 -20.55 -5.37
N PRO A 218 0.84 -19.57 -6.21
CA PRO A 218 0.77 -19.81 -7.65
C PRO A 218 2.15 -20.14 -8.19
N GLU A 219 2.21 -20.93 -9.27
CA GLU A 219 3.47 -21.44 -9.82
C GLU A 219 4.45 -20.31 -10.15
N TRP A 220 3.94 -19.19 -10.72
CA TRP A 220 4.77 -18.04 -11.02
C TRP A 220 5.47 -17.50 -9.76
N ARG A 221 4.80 -17.53 -8.60
CA ARG A 221 5.36 -17.04 -7.34
C ARG A 221 6.45 -17.97 -6.83
N VAL A 222 6.26 -19.28 -6.97
CA VAL A 222 7.28 -20.27 -6.63
C VAL A 222 8.56 -20.05 -7.46
N GLN A 223 8.43 -19.81 -8.77
CA GLN A 223 9.58 -19.54 -9.63
C GLN A 223 10.20 -18.16 -9.37
N PHE A 224 9.39 -17.15 -9.10
CA PHE A 224 9.85 -15.82 -8.69
C PHE A 224 10.69 -15.88 -7.41
N ASP A 225 10.17 -16.54 -6.37
CA ASP A 225 10.85 -16.64 -5.08
C ASP A 225 12.18 -17.40 -5.18
N LYS A 226 12.35 -18.36 -6.10
CA LYS A 226 13.65 -19.03 -6.32
C LYS A 226 14.76 -18.06 -6.71
N VAL A 227 14.42 -16.96 -7.40
CA VAL A 227 15.40 -15.96 -7.86
C VAL A 227 15.50 -14.80 -6.89
N TYR A 228 14.37 -14.33 -6.37
CA TYR A 228 14.27 -13.08 -5.62
C TYR A 228 14.32 -13.23 -4.09
N ARG A 229 14.21 -14.45 -3.56
CA ARG A 229 14.42 -14.70 -2.13
C ARG A 229 15.86 -14.42 -1.73
N LEU A 230 16.05 -13.91 -0.52
CA LEU A 230 17.36 -13.84 0.11
C LEU A 230 17.63 -15.12 0.91
N ASP A 231 18.83 -15.69 0.73
CA ASP A 231 19.29 -16.85 1.49
C ASP A 231 19.58 -16.47 2.96
N GLU A 232 19.69 -17.43 3.86
CA GLU A 232 20.00 -17.16 5.27
C GLU A 232 21.31 -16.34 5.40
N GLY A 233 21.23 -15.20 6.11
CA GLY A 233 22.35 -14.26 6.27
C GLY A 233 22.65 -13.35 5.07
N GLU A 234 21.98 -13.50 3.92
CA GLU A 234 22.19 -12.61 2.77
C GLU A 234 21.47 -11.27 2.97
N VAL A 235 22.17 -10.14 3.08
CA VAL A 235 21.50 -8.84 3.33
C VAL A 235 21.08 -8.10 2.07
N LEU A 236 21.68 -8.43 0.93
CA LEU A 236 21.44 -7.76 -0.35
C LEU A 236 21.68 -8.72 -1.52
N ARG A 237 20.73 -8.78 -2.44
CA ARG A 237 20.85 -9.54 -3.70
C ARG A 237 20.75 -8.64 -4.90
N TYR A 238 21.53 -8.98 -5.91
CA TYR A 238 21.50 -8.39 -7.23
C TYR A 238 21.03 -9.40 -8.27
N ILE A 239 20.05 -9.01 -9.08
CA ILE A 239 19.48 -9.79 -10.17
C ILE A 239 19.73 -9.04 -11.49
N ALA A 240 20.51 -9.65 -12.37
CA ALA A 240 20.87 -9.08 -13.66
C ALA A 240 19.77 -9.28 -14.70
N GLU A 241 19.76 -8.42 -15.72
CA GLU A 241 19.01 -8.63 -16.96
C GLU A 241 19.65 -9.77 -17.80
N PRO A 242 18.87 -10.55 -18.59
CA PRO A 242 17.42 -10.51 -18.72
C PRO A 242 16.70 -11.13 -17.52
N TYR A 243 15.52 -10.59 -17.18
CA TYR A 243 14.74 -11.08 -16.06
C TYR A 243 13.92 -12.32 -16.41
N ILE A 244 13.60 -13.10 -15.38
CA ILE A 244 12.62 -14.19 -15.50
C ILE A 244 11.22 -13.65 -15.87
N PRO A 245 10.41 -14.40 -16.64
CA PRO A 245 9.05 -13.99 -17.00
C PRO A 245 8.17 -13.65 -15.79
N GLU A 246 8.30 -14.39 -14.69
CA GLU A 246 7.48 -14.29 -13.48
C GLU A 246 7.70 -12.99 -12.70
N ARG A 247 8.77 -12.26 -13.02
CA ARG A 247 8.91 -10.87 -12.58
C ARG A 247 7.74 -10.02 -13.06
N GLY A 248 7.25 -10.28 -14.27
CA GLY A 248 6.06 -9.64 -14.82
C GLY A 248 4.82 -9.95 -14.00
N ASP A 249 4.63 -11.20 -13.58
CA ASP A 249 3.56 -11.62 -12.68
C ASP A 249 3.63 -10.89 -11.33
N PHE A 250 4.81 -10.85 -10.72
CA PHE A 250 5.01 -10.16 -9.45
C PHE A 250 4.54 -8.70 -9.53
N PHE A 251 4.98 -7.97 -10.56
CA PHE A 251 4.56 -6.59 -10.76
C PHE A 251 3.09 -6.48 -11.15
N PHE A 252 2.56 -7.40 -11.94
CA PHE A 252 1.15 -7.42 -12.33
C PHE A 252 0.23 -7.45 -11.10
N TYR A 253 0.42 -8.42 -10.20
CA TYR A 253 -0.39 -8.55 -8.98
C TYR A 253 -0.03 -7.53 -7.89
N GLN A 254 1.19 -6.96 -7.93
CA GLN A 254 1.57 -5.88 -7.03
C GLN A 254 0.98 -4.53 -7.44
N PHE A 255 0.87 -4.23 -8.73
CA PHE A 255 0.29 -2.96 -9.19
C PHE A 255 -1.21 -2.89 -9.01
N SER A 256 -1.89 -4.02 -8.86
CA SER A 256 -3.30 -4.05 -8.46
C SER A 256 -3.47 -3.75 -6.96
N ARG A 257 -2.47 -4.05 -6.11
CA ARG A 257 -2.46 -3.90 -4.64
C ARG A 257 -2.69 -2.46 -4.14
N TRP A 258 -2.42 -1.44 -4.94
CA TRP A 258 -2.39 -0.05 -4.45
C TRP A 258 -3.68 0.74 -4.63
N GLY A 259 -4.80 0.12 -5.01
CA GLY A 259 -6.15 0.62 -4.71
C GLY A 259 -6.45 2.09 -5.07
N ARG A 260 -5.63 2.72 -5.91
CA ARG A 260 -5.77 4.07 -6.41
C ARG A 260 -5.40 4.05 -7.88
N PHE A 261 -6.20 3.34 -8.65
CA PHE A 261 -6.37 3.65 -10.06
C PHE A 261 -7.13 4.98 -10.28
N LEU A 262 -6.81 6.00 -9.46
CA LEU A 262 -7.11 7.40 -9.73
C LEU A 262 -6.15 7.94 -10.80
N LEU A 263 -5.05 7.24 -11.08
CA LEU A 263 -4.16 7.59 -12.17
C LEU A 263 -4.74 7.10 -13.51
N PRO A 264 -4.93 8.00 -14.51
CA PRO A 264 -5.30 7.63 -15.87
C PRO A 264 -4.44 6.50 -16.43
N MET A 265 -4.99 5.64 -17.29
CA MET A 265 -4.29 4.48 -17.91
C MET A 265 -2.89 4.79 -18.48
N LYS A 266 -2.63 6.03 -18.92
CA LYS A 266 -1.30 6.46 -19.39
C LYS A 266 -0.20 6.42 -18.31
N TYR A 267 -0.59 6.37 -17.04
CA TYR A 267 0.29 6.29 -15.88
C TYR A 267 0.29 4.91 -15.22
N MET A 268 -0.43 3.93 -15.80
CA MET A 268 -0.28 2.56 -15.33
C MET A 268 1.20 2.18 -15.52
N PRO A 269 1.91 1.83 -14.44
CA PRO A 269 3.34 1.65 -14.51
C PRO A 269 3.64 0.49 -15.45
N ARG A 270 4.47 0.77 -16.47
CA ARG A 270 5.14 -0.31 -17.20
C ARG A 270 5.94 -1.10 -16.18
N ILE A 271 6.05 -2.43 -16.37
CA ILE A 271 7.00 -3.26 -15.62
C ILE A 271 8.34 -2.50 -15.61
N PRO A 272 8.88 -2.16 -14.42
CA PRO A 272 10.01 -1.26 -14.33
C PRO A 272 11.24 -1.91 -14.97
N GLU A 273 12.11 -1.13 -15.61
CA GLU A 273 13.36 -1.67 -16.17
C GLU A 273 14.29 -2.22 -15.08
N SER A 274 14.20 -1.70 -13.86
CA SER A 274 14.93 -2.13 -12.67
C SER A 274 14.05 -1.90 -11.45
N ALA A 275 14.15 -2.77 -10.45
CA ALA A 275 13.34 -2.70 -9.26
C ALA A 275 14.17 -2.83 -8.00
N GLU A 276 13.80 -2.05 -7.01
CA GLU A 276 14.32 -2.13 -5.65
C GLU A 276 13.22 -2.70 -4.77
N LEU A 277 13.52 -3.82 -4.15
CA LEU A 277 12.58 -4.69 -3.48
C LEU A 277 13.08 -4.97 -2.06
N ILE A 278 12.16 -5.32 -1.17
CA ILE A 278 12.46 -5.58 0.23
C ILE A 278 12.10 -7.02 0.55
N TRP A 279 13.03 -7.78 1.10
CA TRP A 279 12.75 -9.10 1.67
C TRP A 279 12.18 -8.95 3.09
N ASP A 280 10.93 -9.37 3.28
CA ASP A 280 10.24 -9.43 4.57
C ASP A 280 10.40 -10.83 5.17
N GLU A 281 11.18 -10.92 6.24
CA GLU A 281 11.42 -12.16 6.96
C GLU A 281 10.16 -12.73 7.62
N LYS A 282 9.29 -11.86 8.16
CA LYS A 282 8.11 -12.29 8.89
C LYS A 282 7.12 -12.98 7.96
N LYS A 283 7.00 -12.45 6.75
CA LYS A 283 6.12 -13.01 5.72
C LYS A 283 6.82 -13.99 4.78
N ASN A 284 8.13 -14.21 4.96
CA ASN A 284 8.99 -15.05 4.11
C ASN A 284 8.75 -14.78 2.60
N GLN A 285 8.72 -13.49 2.24
CA GLN A 285 8.42 -13.06 0.90
C GLN A 285 9.02 -11.69 0.58
N VAL A 286 9.26 -11.44 -0.70
CA VAL A 286 9.54 -10.09 -1.18
C VAL A 286 8.28 -9.23 -1.12
N LYS A 287 8.41 -8.05 -0.52
CA LYS A 287 7.41 -6.97 -0.46
C LYS A 287 7.99 -5.65 -0.98
N GLY A 288 7.09 -4.67 -1.16
CA GLY A 288 7.42 -3.34 -1.64
C GLY A 288 7.58 -3.29 -3.16
N GLY A 289 7.19 -2.19 -3.80
CA GLY A 289 7.32 -2.03 -5.24
C GLY A 289 6.66 -0.79 -5.81
N MET A 290 7.43 0.30 -5.84
CA MET A 290 7.78 1.06 -7.04
C MET A 290 8.65 2.25 -6.62
N ARG A 291 9.95 2.16 -6.84
CA ARG A 291 10.82 3.34 -6.95
C ARG A 291 11.52 3.26 -8.30
N ALA A 292 10.76 3.63 -9.34
CA ALA A 292 11.36 3.89 -10.63
C ALA A 292 12.18 5.18 -10.51
N GLY A 293 13.50 5.05 -10.50
CA GLY A 293 14.43 6.13 -10.21
C GLY A 293 15.62 6.16 -11.15
N ARG A 294 16.50 7.15 -10.95
CA ARG A 294 17.77 7.23 -11.70
C ARG A 294 18.53 5.94 -11.47
N LYS A 295 19.08 5.37 -12.54
CA LYS A 295 19.76 4.08 -12.52
C LYS A 295 21.23 4.24 -12.16
N ASP A 296 21.55 5.18 -11.27
CA ASP A 296 22.93 5.53 -10.94
C ASP A 296 23.31 5.10 -9.52
N LEU A 297 24.62 5.00 -9.27
CA LEU A 297 25.17 4.58 -7.98
C LEU A 297 24.62 5.43 -6.82
N ARG A 298 24.42 6.73 -7.05
CA ARG A 298 23.85 7.67 -6.07
C ARG A 298 22.43 7.30 -5.66
N ALA A 299 21.57 7.01 -6.64
CA ALA A 299 20.19 6.62 -6.36
C ALA A 299 20.14 5.31 -5.57
N LEU A 300 20.93 4.30 -5.95
CA LEU A 300 20.97 3.04 -5.20
C LEU A 300 21.47 3.22 -3.77
N LEU A 301 22.46 4.09 -3.52
CA LEU A 301 22.89 4.42 -2.17
C LEU A 301 21.75 5.00 -1.33
N TRP A 302 21.00 5.95 -1.87
CA TRP A 302 19.81 6.52 -1.22
C TRP A 302 18.81 5.42 -0.83
N GLU A 303 18.62 4.44 -1.71
CA GLU A 303 17.65 3.38 -1.55
C GLU A 303 18.09 2.28 -0.58
N LEU A 304 19.40 2.09 -0.44
CA LEU A 304 20.01 1.32 0.63
C LEU A 304 20.02 2.08 1.98
N GLY A 305 19.52 3.32 2.01
CA GLY A 305 19.38 4.14 3.21
C GLY A 305 20.50 5.15 3.42
N PHE A 306 21.43 5.31 2.48
CA PHE A 306 22.55 6.24 2.55
C PHE A 306 22.20 7.55 1.86
N TYR A 307 22.01 8.61 2.64
CA TYR A 307 21.61 9.91 2.13
C TYR A 307 22.81 10.70 1.60
N GLU A 308 22.58 11.71 0.74
CA GLU A 308 23.63 12.46 0.03
C GLU A 308 24.71 13.07 0.94
N ARG A 309 24.42 13.29 2.22
CA ARG A 309 25.37 13.84 3.19
C ARG A 309 26.28 12.76 3.79
N GLU A 310 25.91 11.49 3.72
CA GLU A 310 26.61 10.39 4.37
C GLU A 310 27.71 9.77 3.49
N TYR A 311 27.92 10.28 2.27
CA TYR A 311 28.99 9.86 1.40
C TYR A 311 29.57 11.00 0.58
N GLU A 312 30.84 10.87 0.18
CA GLU A 312 31.50 11.76 -0.78
C GLU A 312 32.24 10.91 -1.80
N GLY A 313 32.27 11.34 -3.06
CA GLY A 313 32.95 10.59 -4.11
C GLY A 313 32.98 11.37 -5.42
N ASP A 314 33.74 10.84 -6.39
CA ASP A 314 33.82 11.40 -7.73
C ASP A 314 32.41 11.53 -8.34
N PRO A 315 31.98 12.72 -8.80
CA PRO A 315 30.65 12.92 -9.36
C PRO A 315 30.34 12.10 -10.61
N ILE A 316 31.34 11.73 -11.41
CA ILE A 316 31.23 10.86 -12.57
C ILE A 316 30.95 9.43 -12.07
N LEU A 317 31.72 8.96 -11.09
CA LEU A 317 31.52 7.64 -10.49
C LEU A 317 30.13 7.51 -9.84
N LEU A 318 29.69 8.52 -9.08
CA LEU A 318 28.37 8.53 -8.44
C LEU A 318 27.21 8.56 -9.44
N LYS A 319 27.44 9.03 -10.67
CA LYS A 319 26.45 9.05 -11.77
C LYS A 319 26.54 7.81 -12.67
N GLN A 320 27.48 6.91 -12.40
CA GLN A 320 27.66 5.71 -13.20
C GLN A 320 26.41 4.84 -13.13
N ARG A 321 25.99 4.33 -14.30
CA ARG A 321 24.78 3.51 -14.40
C ARG A 321 25.00 2.14 -13.75
N VAL A 322 24.05 1.72 -12.91
CA VAL A 322 24.01 0.45 -12.22
C VAL A 322 22.62 -0.19 -12.46
N PRO A 323 22.47 -1.03 -13.52
CA PRO A 323 21.19 -1.64 -13.88
C PRO A 323 20.87 -2.88 -13.04
N GLY A 324 19.69 -3.48 -13.22
CA GLY A 324 19.24 -4.72 -12.59
C GLY A 324 18.36 -4.51 -11.36
N ASP A 325 17.78 -5.58 -10.85
CA ASP A 325 16.97 -5.54 -9.63
C ASP A 325 17.82 -5.76 -8.37
N TRP A 326 17.38 -5.15 -7.28
CA TRP A 326 18.03 -5.19 -5.98
C TRP A 326 17.03 -5.58 -4.91
N VAL A 327 17.31 -6.66 -4.18
CA VAL A 327 16.49 -7.10 -3.05
C VAL A 327 17.28 -6.86 -1.77
N LYS A 328 16.84 -5.92 -0.93
CA LYS A 328 17.45 -5.65 0.38
C LYS A 328 16.68 -6.36 1.49
N ARG A 329 17.38 -6.90 2.48
CA ARG A 329 16.74 -7.47 3.67
C ARG A 329 16.18 -6.35 4.55
N GLU A 330 14.92 -6.47 4.95
CA GLU A 330 14.31 -5.52 5.88
C GLU A 330 15.08 -5.51 7.22
N GLY A 331 15.44 -4.32 7.70
CA GLY A 331 16.15 -4.14 8.97
C GLY A 331 17.62 -4.54 8.95
N ALA A 332 18.21 -4.88 7.79
CA ALA A 332 19.65 -5.16 7.72
C ALA A 332 20.50 -3.97 8.18
N ALA A 333 21.61 -4.27 8.86
CA ALA A 333 22.55 -3.26 9.31
C ALA A 333 23.17 -2.55 8.10
N ARG A 334 23.38 -1.23 8.24
CA ARG A 334 23.85 -0.39 7.13
C ARG A 334 25.24 -0.81 6.65
N GLU A 335 26.14 -1.08 7.56
CA GLU A 335 27.51 -1.51 7.26
C GLU A 335 27.53 -2.85 6.50
N GLU A 336 26.65 -3.78 6.86
CA GLU A 336 26.50 -5.06 6.17
C GLU A 336 25.96 -4.86 4.75
N LEU A 337 24.93 -4.02 4.60
CA LEU A 337 24.38 -3.65 3.29
C LEU A 337 25.45 -3.01 2.40
N LEU A 338 26.25 -2.08 2.95
CA LEU A 338 27.30 -1.39 2.19
C LEU A 338 28.42 -2.35 1.77
N GLY A 339 28.83 -3.26 2.66
CA GLY A 339 29.81 -4.30 2.34
C GLY A 339 29.31 -5.28 1.28
N ALA A 340 28.04 -5.71 1.35
CA ALA A 340 27.42 -6.55 0.33
C ALA A 340 27.31 -5.80 -1.02
N PHE A 341 26.92 -4.53 -0.98
CA PHE A 341 26.80 -3.68 -2.16
C PHE A 341 28.16 -3.49 -2.85
N GLU A 342 29.20 -3.14 -2.10
CA GLU A 342 30.59 -3.05 -2.59
C GLU A 342 31.01 -4.35 -3.29
N LYS A 343 30.80 -5.50 -2.63
CA LYS A 343 31.17 -6.81 -3.16
C LYS A 343 30.46 -7.09 -4.49
N ILE A 344 29.17 -6.77 -4.59
CA ILE A 344 28.38 -6.97 -5.81
C ILE A 344 28.88 -6.04 -6.91
N LEU A 345 29.05 -4.76 -6.63
CA LEU A 345 29.53 -3.76 -7.60
C LEU A 345 30.86 -4.17 -8.21
N ASN A 346 31.81 -4.62 -7.39
CA ASN A 346 33.12 -5.08 -7.84
C ASN A 346 33.04 -6.41 -8.60
N LYS A 347 32.36 -7.43 -8.06
CA LYS A 347 32.42 -8.80 -8.60
C LYS A 347 31.45 -9.07 -9.75
N LYS A 348 30.26 -8.48 -9.71
CA LYS A 348 29.20 -8.74 -10.70
C LYS A 348 29.08 -7.63 -11.74
N LEU A 349 29.40 -6.40 -11.38
CA LEU A 349 29.21 -5.23 -12.24
C LEU A 349 30.53 -4.57 -12.69
N ASN A 350 31.67 -5.08 -12.21
CA ASN A 350 33.00 -4.56 -12.49
C ASN A 350 33.14 -3.03 -12.23
N LEU A 351 32.32 -2.50 -11.31
CA LEU A 351 32.45 -1.14 -10.78
C LEU A 351 33.51 -1.22 -9.68
N ARG A 352 34.77 -1.07 -10.07
CA ARG A 352 35.94 -1.13 -9.20
C ARG A 352 35.86 0.00 -8.16
N ILE A 353 35.24 -0.26 -7.01
CA ILE A 353 34.98 0.76 -6.00
C ILE A 353 35.25 0.28 -4.58
N ARG A 354 35.45 1.23 -3.67
CA ARG A 354 35.53 0.98 -2.23
C ARG A 354 34.86 2.09 -1.44
N PHE A 355 34.09 1.72 -0.43
CA PHE A 355 33.56 2.62 0.59
C PHE A 355 34.51 2.64 1.78
N VAL A 356 35.11 3.79 2.03
CA VAL A 356 36.08 3.99 3.13
C VAL A 356 35.44 4.89 4.17
N PRO A 357 35.34 4.47 5.45
CA PRO A 357 34.83 5.36 6.49
C PRO A 357 35.78 6.54 6.67
N ASP A 358 35.20 7.73 6.82
CA ASP A 358 35.93 8.97 7.07
C ASP A 358 35.10 9.90 7.96
N GLU A 359 35.71 10.97 8.45
CA GLU A 359 35.03 11.99 9.25
C GLU A 359 35.21 13.39 8.65
N VAL A 360 34.11 14.10 8.47
CA VAL A 360 34.11 15.49 8.00
C VAL A 360 33.46 16.40 9.01
N GLU A 361 34.03 17.58 9.20
CA GLU A 361 33.39 18.62 10.00
C GLU A 361 32.38 19.38 9.15
N ARG A 362 31.13 19.38 9.60
CA ARG A 362 30.05 20.10 8.93
C ARG A 362 29.12 20.74 9.95
N ASP A 363 28.42 21.76 9.50
CA ASP A 363 27.35 22.35 10.28
C ASP A 363 26.17 21.38 10.33
N VAL A 364 25.66 21.15 11.53
CA VAL A 364 24.44 20.41 11.86
C VAL A 364 23.50 21.33 12.63
N PHE A 365 22.22 20.98 12.69
CA PHE A 365 21.26 21.65 13.56
C PHE A 365 20.96 20.75 14.75
N ILE A 366 21.13 21.29 15.96
CA ILE A 366 20.72 20.64 17.19
C ILE A 366 19.30 21.09 17.50
N CYS A 367 18.37 20.13 17.46
CA CYS A 367 17.00 20.29 17.91
C CYS A 367 16.92 20.04 19.42
N SER A 368 16.34 20.99 20.15
CA SER A 368 16.19 20.96 21.60
C SER A 368 14.84 21.55 22.03
N GLY A 369 14.45 21.30 23.27
CA GLY A 369 13.17 21.72 23.83
C GLY A 369 12.10 20.63 23.86
N THR A 370 11.07 20.89 24.66
CA THR A 370 9.88 20.06 24.76
C THR A 370 8.96 20.36 23.59
N PHE A 371 8.54 19.31 22.88
CA PHE A 371 7.57 19.44 21.81
C PHE A 371 6.21 19.89 22.37
N ASP A 372 5.68 20.98 21.82
CA ASP A 372 4.37 21.50 22.14
C ASP A 372 3.75 22.11 20.87
N PHE A 373 2.68 21.48 20.36
CA PHE A 373 2.14 21.80 19.04
C PHE A 373 1.17 22.99 19.09
N HIS A 374 1.48 23.99 18.29
CA HIS A 374 0.74 25.22 18.11
C HIS A 374 0.29 25.31 16.65
N PRO A 375 -0.95 24.90 16.32
CA PRO A 375 -1.43 24.92 14.95
C PRO A 375 -1.48 26.35 14.41
N LEU A 376 -1.36 26.48 13.08
CA LEU A 376 -1.57 27.76 12.42
C LEU A 376 -3.05 28.17 12.54
N GLY A 377 -3.32 29.46 12.68
CA GLY A 377 -4.69 29.98 12.73
C GLY A 377 -5.42 29.91 11.38
N GLY A 378 -6.74 30.11 11.42
CA GLY A 378 -7.57 30.20 10.21
C GLY A 378 -7.81 28.85 9.53
N GLU A 379 -7.68 28.81 8.21
CA GLU A 379 -7.91 27.60 7.40
C GLU A 379 -6.86 26.48 7.60
N TYR A 380 -5.78 26.76 8.33
CA TYR A 380 -4.68 25.84 8.62
C TYR A 380 -4.72 25.26 10.05
N GLY A 381 -5.83 25.46 10.77
CA GLY A 381 -6.01 25.00 12.16
C GLY A 381 -6.21 23.49 12.33
N ASN A 382 -5.60 22.69 11.46
CA ASN A 382 -5.67 21.23 11.52
C ASN A 382 -4.51 20.68 12.38
N ASN A 383 -4.47 19.36 12.59
CA ASN A 383 -3.45 18.70 13.40
C ASN A 383 -2.15 18.41 12.60
N GLN A 384 -1.77 19.29 11.67
CA GLN A 384 -0.59 19.12 10.81
C GLN A 384 0.44 20.23 11.02
N ILE A 385 1.72 19.86 11.04
CA ILE A 385 2.81 20.83 11.00
C ILE A 385 2.97 21.32 9.55
N HIS A 386 2.77 22.61 9.32
CA HIS A 386 2.88 23.22 8.01
C HIS A 386 4.32 23.67 7.74
N LEU A 387 4.97 23.08 6.75
CA LEU A 387 6.34 23.41 6.34
C LEU A 387 6.33 24.47 5.25
N TYR A 388 6.71 25.70 5.60
CA TYR A 388 6.76 26.86 4.69
C TYR A 388 7.90 27.82 5.09
N VAL A 389 8.32 28.66 4.15
CA VAL A 389 9.37 29.67 4.36
C VAL A 389 8.77 31.06 4.50
N GLU A 390 8.05 31.51 3.48
CA GLU A 390 7.45 32.85 3.43
C GLU A 390 6.02 32.81 3.98
N LYS A 391 5.13 32.13 3.26
CA LYS A 391 3.73 31.90 3.65
C LYS A 391 3.27 30.50 3.23
N PRO A 392 2.28 29.93 3.94
CA PRO A 392 1.54 28.75 3.48
C PRO A 392 0.86 29.00 2.13
N ASP A 393 0.77 27.95 1.31
CA ASP A 393 -0.15 27.91 0.17
C ASP A 393 -1.60 27.83 0.69
N PRO A 394 -2.60 28.33 -0.06
CA PRO A 394 -4.02 28.13 0.25
C PRO A 394 -4.34 26.67 0.62
N SER A 395 -5.17 26.47 1.65
CA SER A 395 -5.41 25.13 2.22
C SER A 395 -6.00 24.12 1.22
N ASP A 396 -6.73 24.60 0.22
CA ASP A 396 -7.34 23.84 -0.87
C ASP A 396 -6.40 23.56 -2.06
N ASN A 397 -5.20 24.14 -2.07
CA ASN A 397 -4.26 24.07 -3.19
C ASN A 397 -2.81 23.84 -2.73
N ILE A 398 -2.61 23.09 -1.64
CA ILE A 398 -1.28 22.67 -1.19
C ILE A 398 -0.72 21.68 -2.23
N GLN A 399 0.18 22.17 -3.09
CA GLN A 399 0.78 21.37 -4.18
C GLN A 399 2.05 20.62 -3.76
N GLY A 400 2.42 20.64 -2.48
CA GLY A 400 3.65 20.03 -1.98
C GLY A 400 3.40 18.72 -1.23
N GLY A 401 4.51 18.01 -0.98
CA GLY A 401 4.53 16.72 -0.31
C GLY A 401 4.15 16.80 1.18
N GLY A 402 4.58 15.82 1.96
CA GLY A 402 4.27 15.73 3.38
C GLY A 402 4.55 14.34 3.88
N GLY A 403 4.17 14.08 5.12
CA GLY A 403 4.36 12.78 5.73
C GLY A 403 3.70 12.68 7.08
N SER A 404 3.82 11.50 7.64
CA SER A 404 3.46 11.20 9.02
C SER A 404 4.50 10.27 9.64
N GLY A 405 4.61 10.30 10.97
CA GLY A 405 5.58 9.48 11.69
C GLY A 405 5.93 10.08 13.05
N ASN A 406 7.07 9.66 13.60
CA ASN A 406 7.57 10.19 14.86
C ASN A 406 8.45 11.44 14.66
N LEU A 407 8.89 12.04 15.77
CA LEU A 407 9.72 13.24 15.75
C LEU A 407 11.01 13.06 14.94
N ASP A 408 11.71 11.93 15.08
CA ASP A 408 12.94 11.70 14.34
C ASP A 408 12.68 11.63 12.83
N SER A 409 11.60 10.95 12.40
CA SER A 409 11.18 10.90 11.00
C SER A 409 10.80 12.28 10.46
N PHE A 410 10.15 13.12 11.28
CA PHE A 410 9.82 14.49 10.95
C PHE A 410 11.09 15.35 10.78
N LEU A 411 12.04 15.26 11.71
CA LEU A 411 13.30 15.98 11.66
C LEU A 411 14.17 15.56 10.47
N ASP A 412 14.20 14.27 10.14
CA ASP A 412 14.86 13.75 8.95
C ASP A 412 14.21 14.30 7.66
N TYR A 413 12.87 14.36 7.61
CA TYR A 413 12.16 14.96 6.48
C TYR A 413 12.52 16.44 6.32
N VAL A 414 12.44 17.23 7.39
CA VAL A 414 12.77 18.67 7.37
C VAL A 414 14.23 18.87 6.98
N GLY A 415 15.16 18.14 7.60
CA GLY A 415 16.59 18.19 7.27
C GLY A 415 16.87 17.87 5.81
N GLY A 416 16.20 16.86 5.26
CA GLY A 416 16.30 16.46 3.85
C GLY A 416 15.92 17.56 2.86
N LEU A 417 15.01 18.46 3.22
CA LEU A 417 14.64 19.61 2.38
C LEU A 417 15.83 20.55 2.16
N GLY A 418 16.66 20.77 3.19
CA GLY A 418 17.84 21.64 3.13
C GLY A 418 19.19 20.92 2.92
N LYS A 419 19.20 19.58 2.80
CA LYS A 419 20.42 18.75 2.94
C LYS A 419 21.19 19.02 4.24
N GLN A 420 20.47 19.27 5.31
CA GLN A 420 21.05 19.46 6.63
C GLN A 420 20.69 18.29 7.54
N ARG A 421 21.58 17.96 8.45
CA ARG A 421 21.28 17.01 9.52
C ARG A 421 20.68 17.76 10.70
N ILE A 422 19.56 17.28 11.20
CA ILE A 422 18.95 17.78 12.43
C ILE A 422 19.03 16.69 13.50
N ILE A 423 19.66 16.97 14.62
CA ILE A 423 19.89 16.03 15.72
C ILE A 423 18.89 16.33 16.84
N ASN A 424 18.04 15.36 17.16
CA ASN A 424 17.19 15.39 18.36
C ASN A 424 18.06 15.21 19.62
N ALA A 425 18.56 16.29 20.21
CA ALA A 425 19.53 16.20 21.31
C ALA A 425 18.93 15.69 22.62
N GLU A 426 17.66 15.99 22.87
CA GLU A 426 16.97 15.61 24.10
C GLU A 426 16.34 14.21 24.02
N LYS A 427 16.44 13.54 22.85
CA LYS A 427 15.75 12.27 22.56
C LYS A 427 14.25 12.37 22.87
N THR A 428 13.67 13.52 22.56
CA THR A 428 12.24 13.76 22.75
C THR A 428 11.47 12.76 21.90
N VAL A 429 10.60 11.97 22.53
CA VAL A 429 9.78 10.97 21.86
C VAL A 429 8.41 11.58 21.62
N VAL A 430 8.07 11.78 20.35
CA VAL A 430 6.72 12.15 19.92
C VAL A 430 6.35 11.23 18.78
N GLU A 431 5.22 10.56 18.95
CA GLU A 431 4.64 9.67 17.95
C GLU A 431 3.49 10.39 17.23
N ASP A 432 3.04 9.82 16.12
CA ASP A 432 1.83 10.24 15.40
C ASP A 432 1.79 11.71 14.93
N LEU A 433 2.95 12.26 14.57
CA LEU A 433 3.03 13.55 13.91
C LEU A 433 2.54 13.43 12.46
N THR A 434 1.89 14.51 11.99
CA THR A 434 1.59 14.68 10.57
C THR A 434 2.08 16.05 10.11
N TRP A 435 2.57 16.13 8.89
CA TRP A 435 3.09 17.38 8.33
C TRP A 435 2.78 17.48 6.85
N CYS A 436 2.59 18.72 6.39
CA CYS A 436 2.42 19.02 4.98
C CYS A 436 3.47 20.04 4.54
N GLN A 437 3.92 19.90 3.31
CA GLN A 437 4.92 20.77 2.71
C GLN A 437 4.26 21.74 1.74
N HIS A 438 4.51 23.03 1.91
CA HIS A 438 4.06 24.07 1.01
C HIS A 438 5.05 24.29 -0.13
N SER A 439 4.59 24.90 -1.23
CA SER A 439 5.37 25.17 -2.43
C SER A 439 6.62 26.01 -2.14
N SER A 440 6.56 26.90 -1.15
CA SER A 440 7.68 27.74 -0.71
C SER A 440 8.81 26.95 -0.03
N ALA A 441 8.52 25.76 0.52
CA ALA A 441 9.48 24.87 1.16
C ALA A 441 9.95 23.72 0.24
N ARG A 442 9.98 23.92 -1.08
CA ARG A 442 10.51 22.91 -2.03
C ARG A 442 12.02 22.71 -1.85
N GLY A 443 12.43 21.45 -1.69
CA GLY A 443 13.83 21.11 -1.37
C GLY A 443 14.87 21.61 -2.37
N GLY A 444 14.54 21.74 -3.66
CA GLY A 444 15.47 22.31 -4.65
C GLY A 444 15.90 23.76 -4.34
N ARG A 445 15.00 24.55 -3.76
CA ARG A 445 15.24 25.96 -3.38
C ARG A 445 16.03 26.04 -2.06
N LEU A 446 15.59 25.30 -1.05
CA LEU A 446 16.21 25.26 0.28
C LEU A 446 17.65 24.74 0.25
N LYS A 447 17.97 23.83 -0.68
CA LYS A 447 19.33 23.32 -0.93
C LYS A 447 20.34 24.40 -1.33
N GLY A 448 19.90 25.43 -2.07
CA GLY A 448 20.78 26.47 -2.60
C GLY A 448 20.88 27.70 -1.70
N GLU A 449 19.97 27.86 -0.74
CA GLU A 449 19.80 29.10 0.03
C GLU A 449 19.69 28.78 1.54
N PRO A 450 20.82 28.72 2.28
CA PRO A 450 20.83 28.37 3.70
C PRO A 450 19.91 29.25 4.57
N ALA A 451 19.78 30.54 4.23
CA ALA A 451 18.90 31.47 4.95
C ALA A 451 17.42 31.04 4.87
N LEU A 452 16.96 30.53 3.73
CA LEU A 452 15.58 30.04 3.58
C LEU A 452 15.34 28.76 4.40
N PHE A 453 16.37 27.93 4.56
CA PHE A 453 16.28 26.75 5.41
C PHE A 453 16.19 27.13 6.89
N GLU A 454 16.97 28.12 7.34
CA GLU A 454 16.87 28.63 8.71
C GLU A 454 15.49 29.27 8.98
N MET A 455 14.94 30.02 8.02
CA MET A 455 13.56 30.54 8.11
C MET A 455 12.51 29.42 8.21
N LEU A 456 12.68 28.32 7.48
CA LEU A 456 11.83 27.14 7.62
C LEU A 456 11.90 26.58 9.05
N LEU A 457 13.11 26.44 9.61
CA LEU A 457 13.29 25.95 10.98
C LEU A 457 12.68 26.89 12.02
N GLU A 458 12.74 28.19 11.82
CA GLU A 458 12.04 29.17 12.67
C GLU A 458 10.52 28.96 12.64
N ASN A 459 9.94 28.74 11.46
CA ASN A 459 8.50 28.48 11.32
C ASN A 459 8.08 27.13 11.91
N VAL A 460 8.93 26.11 11.81
CA VAL A 460 8.74 24.84 12.52
C VAL A 460 8.78 25.07 14.03
N GLY A 461 9.75 25.84 14.53
CA GLY A 461 9.87 26.15 15.95
C GLY A 461 8.65 26.89 16.51
N LYS A 462 8.07 27.83 15.75
CA LYS A 462 6.82 28.53 16.14
C LYS A 462 5.63 27.59 16.31
N GLN A 463 5.55 26.53 15.51
CA GLN A 463 4.47 25.55 15.56
C GLN A 463 4.72 24.41 16.55
N THR A 464 5.94 24.21 17.04
CA THR A 464 6.30 23.00 17.80
C THR A 464 7.02 23.27 19.12
N SER A 465 7.32 24.54 19.42
CA SER A 465 8.19 24.99 20.53
C SER A 465 9.63 24.45 20.48
N LEU A 466 9.98 23.69 19.45
CA LEU A 466 11.33 23.18 19.23
C LEU A 466 12.28 24.32 18.83
N ARG A 467 13.52 24.23 19.30
CA ARG A 467 14.59 25.18 18.98
C ARG A 467 15.66 24.49 18.17
N PHE A 468 16.14 25.17 17.14
CA PHE A 468 17.19 24.68 16.26
C PHE A 468 18.42 25.58 16.38
N LYS A 469 19.55 24.99 16.77
CA LYS A 469 20.82 25.69 16.88
C LYS A 469 21.84 25.09 15.92
N LYS A 470 22.48 25.92 15.12
CA LYS A 470 23.57 25.48 14.25
C LYS A 470 24.82 25.20 15.08
N GLU A 471 25.39 24.02 14.93
CA GLU A 471 26.64 23.61 15.58
C GLU A 471 27.54 22.89 14.59
N ARG A 472 28.86 23.02 14.76
CA ARG A 472 29.83 22.32 13.93
C ARG A 472 30.16 20.99 14.58
N GLN A 473 29.89 19.88 13.90
CA GLN A 473 30.15 18.55 14.41
C GLN A 473 30.89 17.68 13.39
N LYS A 474 31.65 16.72 13.92
CA LYS A 474 32.21 15.65 13.12
C LYS A 474 31.11 14.68 12.74
N GLU A 475 30.99 14.43 11.46
CA GLU A 475 30.09 13.43 10.92
C GLU A 475 30.87 12.33 10.25
N LYS A 476 30.46 11.10 10.54
CA LYS A 476 30.94 9.94 9.81
C LYS A 476 30.34 9.95 8.41
N ILE A 477 31.20 9.76 7.42
CA ILE A 477 30.82 9.62 6.02
C ILE A 477 31.52 8.41 5.41
N TRP A 478 31.08 8.03 4.22
CA TRP A 478 31.72 7.03 3.38
C TRP A 478 32.34 7.69 2.16
N LEU A 479 33.68 7.67 2.06
CA LEU A 479 34.36 8.03 0.82
C LEU A 479 34.18 6.91 -0.20
N VAL A 480 33.56 7.23 -1.34
CA VAL A 480 33.39 6.36 -2.50
C VAL A 480 34.60 6.54 -3.42
N LYS A 481 35.57 5.63 -3.31
CA LYS A 481 36.82 5.66 -4.08
C LYS A 481 36.76 4.67 -5.24
N SER A 482 37.28 5.06 -6.40
CA SER A 482 37.60 4.10 -7.45
C SER A 482 38.80 3.26 -7.00
N LEU A 483 38.74 1.96 -7.26
CA LEU A 483 39.91 1.10 -7.21
C LEU A 483 40.57 1.16 -8.58
N GLU A 484 41.89 1.36 -8.60
CA GLU A 484 42.70 1.31 -9.81
C GLU A 484 42.74 -0.10 -10.43
#